data_AF-A0A0A9FSZ9-F1
#
_entry.id   AF-A0A0A9FSZ9-F1
#
_cell.length_a   1.000
_cell.length_b   1.000
_cell.length_c   1.000
_cell.angle_alpha   90.00
_cell.angle_beta   90.00
_cell.angle_gamma   90.00
#
_symmetry.space_group_name_H-M   'P 1'
#
loop_
_entity.id
_entity.type
_entity.pdbx_description
1 polymer ?
#
loop_
_entity_poly.entity_id
_entity_poly.type
_entity_poly.pdbx_seq_one_letter_code
_entity_poly.pdbx_strand_id
1 'polypeptide(L)'
;MQILNDSYSYHGKDLSVICKSLLVALKAASASGLYDHHVICKIEFVLSRYLWKKQIHRLLRCGKKTSIHDVLRLDKEGSNIGICDEDFFKLEISKIKETSLQWLARAEKVAFDSGELALDLVYGLIIEGENLSIHVEKELKLLRDRTVLYCICRKPYDNRAMIACDQCDEWYHFDCINLLGPPPETFFCPACCPNNGEESILLPRSDRDEDRPSTGAGAHTPPACCGESESVAANKCEKSREKSKSQVRVDLVKLLRCDSEIDSSSWRRVLHRTARRPSNFVGLL
;
A
#
# COMPACT_ATOMS: atom_id res chain seq x y z
N MET A 1 -4.39 14.44 -36.87
CA MET A 1 -4.84 15.24 -35.72
C MET A 1 -6.16 14.74 -35.13
N GLN A 2 -7.20 14.47 -35.93
CA GLN A 2 -8.50 13.89 -35.48
C GLN A 2 -8.34 12.66 -34.56
N ILE A 3 -7.52 11.68 -34.98
CA ILE A 3 -7.27 10.42 -34.25
C ILE A 3 -6.74 10.65 -32.82
N LEU A 4 -5.95 11.71 -32.60
CA LEU A 4 -5.44 12.05 -31.26
C LEU A 4 -6.49 12.78 -30.41
N ASN A 5 -7.44 13.48 -31.01
CA ASN A 5 -8.58 14.10 -30.30
C ASN A 5 -9.57 13.05 -29.83
N ASP A 6 -9.90 12.09 -30.70
CA ASP A 6 -10.84 11.02 -30.35
C ASP A 6 -10.27 10.13 -29.23
N SER A 7 -8.94 9.92 -29.24
CA SER A 7 -8.23 9.24 -28.15
C SER A 7 -8.13 10.08 -26.87
N TYR A 8 -8.18 11.41 -26.96
CA TYR A 8 -8.10 12.30 -25.80
C TYR A 8 -9.39 12.25 -24.98
N SER A 9 -10.54 12.22 -25.67
CA SER A 9 -11.89 12.13 -25.08
C SER A 9 -12.30 10.70 -24.72
N TYR A 10 -11.42 9.72 -24.85
CA TYR A 10 -11.74 8.34 -24.53
C TYR A 10 -11.59 8.05 -23.03
N HIS A 11 -12.73 7.74 -22.39
CA HIS A 11 -12.87 7.49 -20.96
C HIS A 11 -13.08 6.01 -20.60
N GLY A 12 -13.08 5.12 -21.59
CA GLY A 12 -13.37 3.70 -21.40
C GLY A 12 -12.21 2.87 -20.85
N LYS A 13 -12.53 1.62 -20.49
CA LYS A 13 -11.61 0.63 -19.91
C LYS A 13 -10.65 0.01 -20.93
N ASP A 14 -11.03 -0.07 -22.21
CA ASP A 14 -10.17 -0.70 -23.23
C ASP A 14 -9.02 0.22 -23.65
N LEU A 15 -7.81 -0.11 -23.19
CA LEU A 15 -6.58 0.59 -23.53
C LEU A 15 -6.12 0.37 -24.98
N SER A 16 -6.66 -0.64 -25.67
CA SER A 16 -6.31 -0.94 -27.06
C SER A 16 -6.66 0.22 -28.00
N VAL A 17 -7.75 0.94 -27.69
CA VAL A 17 -8.21 2.13 -28.44
C VAL A 17 -7.15 3.22 -28.44
N ILE A 18 -6.63 3.58 -27.26
CA ILE A 18 -5.59 4.60 -27.12
C ILE A 18 -4.27 4.12 -27.73
N CYS A 19 -3.89 2.86 -27.51
CA CYS A 19 -2.65 2.28 -28.03
C CYS A 19 -2.62 2.28 -29.56
N LYS A 20 -3.71 1.85 -30.22
CA LYS A 20 -3.85 1.87 -31.69
C LYS A 20 -3.75 3.31 -32.22
N SER A 21 -4.44 4.25 -31.59
CA SER A 21 -4.41 5.67 -31.97
C SER A 21 -3.00 6.28 -31.86
N LEU A 22 -2.29 6.01 -30.77
CA LEU A 22 -0.89 6.42 -30.58
C LEU A 22 0.05 5.82 -31.64
N LEU A 23 -0.10 4.53 -31.95
CA LEU A 23 0.69 3.86 -32.99
C LEU A 23 0.47 4.47 -34.38
N VAL A 24 -0.79 4.76 -34.73
CA VAL A 24 -1.11 5.41 -36.01
C VAL A 24 -0.53 6.82 -36.07
N ALA A 25 -0.68 7.61 -34.99
CA ALA A 25 -0.12 8.96 -34.92
C ALA A 25 1.41 8.98 -35.04
N LEU A 26 2.11 8.08 -34.35
CA LEU A 26 3.56 7.94 -34.43
C LEU A 26 4.03 7.54 -35.85
N LYS A 27 3.34 6.60 -36.50
CA LYS A 27 3.64 6.20 -37.88
C LYS A 27 3.45 7.35 -38.86
N ALA A 28 2.34 8.08 -38.75
CA ALA A 28 2.04 9.23 -39.60
C ALA A 28 3.03 10.39 -39.42
N ALA A 29 3.41 10.70 -38.18
CA ALA A 29 4.45 11.69 -37.88
C ALA A 29 5.81 11.29 -38.46
N SER A 30 6.17 10.00 -38.37
CA SER A 30 7.42 9.50 -38.94
C SER A 30 7.44 9.54 -40.47
N ALA A 31 6.32 9.18 -41.12
CA ALA A 31 6.22 9.12 -42.57
C ALA A 31 6.16 10.51 -43.22
N SER A 32 5.55 11.48 -42.57
CA SER A 32 5.46 12.86 -43.07
C SER A 32 6.75 13.65 -42.91
N GLY A 33 7.67 13.22 -42.03
CA GLY A 33 8.87 14.00 -41.68
C GLY A 33 8.55 15.33 -40.98
N LEU A 34 7.27 15.58 -40.69
CA LEU A 34 6.78 16.81 -40.06
C LEU A 34 6.83 16.64 -38.54
N TYR A 35 7.95 17.06 -37.99
CA TYR A 35 8.20 17.12 -36.56
C TYR A 35 7.87 18.49 -36.01
N ASP A 36 6.65 18.96 -36.28
CA ASP A 36 6.15 20.15 -35.62
C ASP A 36 6.11 19.89 -34.11
N HIS A 37 6.68 20.81 -33.34
CA HIS A 37 6.69 20.81 -31.89
C HIS A 37 5.28 20.60 -31.32
N HIS A 38 4.26 21.18 -31.95
CA HIS A 38 2.87 21.02 -31.54
C HIS A 38 2.39 19.55 -31.63
N VAL A 39 2.75 18.84 -32.71
CA VAL A 39 2.37 17.43 -32.91
C VAL A 39 3.09 16.53 -31.89
N ILE A 40 4.37 16.81 -31.63
CA ILE A 40 5.17 16.05 -30.64
C ILE A 40 4.59 16.21 -29.23
N CYS A 41 4.34 17.46 -28.79
CA CYS A 41 3.77 17.71 -27.47
C CYS A 41 2.41 17.01 -27.29
N LYS A 42 1.59 16.96 -28.35
CA LYS A 42 0.30 16.28 -28.30
C LYS A 42 0.44 14.76 -28.17
N ILE A 43 1.41 14.16 -28.87
CA ILE A 43 1.71 12.73 -28.73
C ILE A 43 2.23 12.43 -27.32
N GLU A 44 3.17 13.21 -26.81
CA GLU A 44 3.71 13.06 -25.45
C GLU A 44 2.60 13.17 -24.40
N PHE A 45 1.69 14.13 -24.55
CA PHE A 45 0.57 14.31 -23.64
C PHE A 45 -0.40 13.11 -23.64
N VAL A 46 -0.80 12.60 -24.82
CA VAL A 46 -1.67 11.41 -24.92
C VAL A 46 -0.95 10.17 -24.39
N LEU A 47 0.36 10.07 -24.61
CA LEU A 47 1.18 9.00 -24.07
C LEU A 47 1.23 9.01 -22.54
N SER A 48 1.42 10.17 -21.90
CA SER A 48 1.40 10.29 -20.43
C SER A 48 0.08 9.79 -19.85
N ARG A 49 -1.05 10.16 -20.46
CA ARG A 49 -2.38 9.63 -20.07
C ARG A 49 -2.45 8.12 -20.25
N TYR A 50 -1.98 7.59 -21.38
CA TYR A 50 -1.95 6.15 -21.63
C TYR A 50 -1.13 5.38 -20.59
N LEU A 51 0.09 5.84 -20.30
CA LEU A 51 0.99 5.19 -19.35
C LEU A 51 0.41 5.19 -17.94
N TRP A 52 -0.19 6.31 -17.50
CA TRP A 52 -0.90 6.39 -16.23
C TRP A 52 -2.06 5.39 -16.17
N LYS A 53 -2.92 5.34 -17.20
CA LYS A 53 -4.03 4.35 -17.26
C LYS A 53 -3.51 2.91 -17.26
N LYS A 54 -2.41 2.64 -17.98
CA LYS A 54 -1.76 1.32 -18.02
C LYS A 54 -1.25 0.90 -16.64
N GLN A 55 -0.71 1.83 -15.86
CA GLN A 55 -0.26 1.56 -14.50
C GLN A 55 -1.41 1.12 -13.60
N ILE A 56 -2.56 1.82 -13.65
CA ILE A 56 -3.75 1.47 -12.89
C ILE A 56 -4.35 0.15 -13.39
N HIS A 57 -4.42 -0.05 -14.70
CA HIS A 57 -4.87 -1.32 -15.28
C HIS A 57 -4.06 -2.51 -14.76
N ARG A 58 -2.74 -2.36 -14.62
CA ARG A 58 -1.89 -3.39 -14.03
C ARG A 58 -2.21 -3.62 -12.55
N LEU A 59 -2.45 -2.57 -11.77
CA LEU A 59 -2.86 -2.69 -10.36
C LEU A 59 -4.17 -3.48 -10.22
N LEU A 60 -5.17 -3.15 -11.04
CA LEU A 60 -6.47 -3.81 -11.02
C LEU A 60 -6.41 -5.29 -11.43
N ARG A 61 -5.45 -5.66 -12.31
CA ARG A 61 -5.33 -7.03 -12.84
C ARG A 61 -4.36 -7.91 -12.07
N CYS A 62 -3.32 -7.36 -11.46
CA CYS A 62 -2.25 -8.19 -10.88
C CYS A 62 -2.61 -8.85 -9.55
N GLY A 63 -3.71 -8.49 -8.88
CA GLY A 63 -4.09 -9.04 -7.57
C GLY A 63 -3.08 -8.79 -6.43
N LYS A 64 -1.91 -8.23 -6.75
CA LYS A 64 -0.87 -7.88 -5.78
C LYS A 64 -1.30 -6.63 -5.03
N LYS A 65 -1.37 -6.74 -3.70
CA LYS A 65 -1.64 -5.61 -2.81
C LYS A 65 -0.61 -4.51 -3.02
N THR A 66 -1.06 -3.27 -3.15
CA THR A 66 -0.22 -2.08 -3.35
C THR A 66 -0.12 -1.25 -2.08
N SER A 67 0.87 -0.36 -1.98
CA SER A 67 0.95 0.57 -0.86
C SER A 67 -0.12 1.66 -0.99
N ILE A 68 -0.70 2.10 0.14
CA ILE A 68 -1.59 3.26 0.15
C ILE A 68 -0.90 4.52 -0.43
N HIS A 69 0.40 4.67 -0.20
CA HIS A 69 1.17 5.78 -0.77
C HIS A 69 1.22 5.74 -2.30
N ASP A 70 1.26 4.55 -2.90
CA ASP A 70 1.24 4.40 -4.36
C ASP A 70 -0.13 4.77 -4.93
N VAL A 71 -1.22 4.39 -4.24
CA VAL A 71 -2.60 4.77 -4.62
C VAL A 71 -2.77 6.28 -4.57
N LEU A 72 -2.34 6.92 -3.47
CA LEU A 72 -2.39 8.38 -3.32
C LEU A 72 -1.54 9.10 -4.38
N ARG A 73 -0.35 8.58 -4.69
CA ARG A 73 0.52 9.11 -5.76
C ARG A 73 -0.17 9.05 -7.11
N LEU A 74 -0.74 7.90 -7.46
CA LEU A 74 -1.43 7.68 -8.74
C LEU A 74 -2.66 8.56 -8.89
N ASP A 75 -3.45 8.71 -7.83
CA ASP A 75 -4.61 9.58 -7.84
C ASP A 75 -4.23 11.04 -8.09
N LYS A 76 -3.19 11.54 -7.38
CA LYS A 76 -2.65 12.88 -7.56
C LYS A 76 -2.04 13.09 -8.95
N GLU A 77 -1.32 12.10 -9.46
CA GLU A 77 -0.76 12.12 -10.82
C GLU A 77 -1.87 12.25 -11.87
N GLY A 78 -2.98 11.51 -11.71
CA GLY A 78 -4.13 11.61 -12.61
C GLY A 78 -4.74 13.01 -12.62
N SER A 79 -4.85 13.65 -11.46
CA SER A 79 -5.31 15.05 -11.35
C SER A 79 -4.32 16.03 -12.01
N ASN A 80 -3.02 15.84 -11.81
CA ASN A 80 -1.99 16.69 -12.42
C ASN A 80 -1.95 16.58 -13.95
N ILE A 81 -2.25 15.40 -14.50
CA ILE A 81 -2.34 15.15 -15.95
C ILE A 81 -3.67 15.67 -16.53
N GLY A 82 -4.61 16.11 -15.68
CA GLY A 82 -5.93 16.56 -16.10
C GLY A 82 -6.80 15.42 -16.65
N ILE A 83 -6.73 14.24 -16.03
CA ILE A 83 -7.70 13.17 -16.30
C ILE A 83 -9.07 13.61 -15.78
N CYS A 84 -10.12 13.40 -16.57
CA CYS A 84 -11.49 13.73 -16.21
C CYS A 84 -11.99 12.86 -15.07
N ASP A 85 -12.86 13.38 -14.21
CA ASP A 85 -13.37 12.63 -13.06
C ASP A 85 -14.30 11.48 -13.48
N GLU A 86 -14.92 11.56 -14.66
CA GLU A 86 -15.72 10.49 -15.26
C GLU A 86 -14.87 9.41 -15.95
N ASP A 87 -13.54 9.56 -16.01
CA ASP A 87 -12.67 8.56 -16.59
C ASP A 87 -12.69 7.26 -15.76
N PHE A 88 -12.86 6.12 -16.43
CA PHE A 88 -12.93 4.81 -15.78
C PHE A 88 -11.77 4.58 -14.81
N PHE A 89 -10.53 4.86 -15.21
CA PHE A 89 -9.36 4.60 -14.36
C PHE A 89 -9.27 5.60 -13.20
N LYS A 90 -9.77 6.83 -13.38
CA LYS A 90 -9.83 7.86 -12.34
C LYS A 90 -10.86 7.50 -11.27
N LEU A 91 -12.03 7.02 -11.68
CA LEU A 91 -13.06 6.51 -10.78
C LEU A 91 -12.54 5.32 -9.97
N GLU A 92 -11.91 4.34 -10.63
CA GLU A 92 -11.39 3.14 -9.95
C GLU A 92 -10.32 3.48 -8.91
N ILE A 93 -9.33 4.31 -9.26
CA ILE A 93 -8.28 4.69 -8.29
C ILE A 93 -8.83 5.54 -7.15
N SER A 94 -9.81 6.42 -7.43
CA SER A 94 -10.46 7.24 -6.41
C SER A 94 -11.27 6.39 -5.44
N LYS A 95 -11.99 5.38 -5.96
CA LYS A 95 -12.72 4.41 -5.15
C LYS A 95 -11.78 3.63 -4.24
N ILE A 96 -10.69 3.07 -4.77
CA ILE A 96 -9.68 2.36 -3.97
C ILE A 96 -9.11 3.27 -2.88
N LYS A 97 -8.78 4.52 -3.22
CA LYS A 97 -8.30 5.52 -2.26
C LYS A 97 -9.29 5.73 -1.13
N GLU A 98 -10.55 6.05 -1.45
CA GLU A 98 -11.57 6.37 -0.46
C GLU A 98 -11.87 5.18 0.45
N THR A 99 -12.12 4.00 -0.12
CA THR A 99 -12.39 2.80 0.67
C THR A 99 -11.22 2.44 1.58
N SER A 100 -9.99 2.60 1.10
CA SER A 100 -8.78 2.33 1.88
C SER A 100 -8.62 3.30 3.04
N LEU A 101 -8.76 4.61 2.79
CA LEU A 101 -8.63 5.63 3.84
C LEU A 101 -9.73 5.51 4.89
N GLN A 102 -10.97 5.23 4.46
CA GLN A 102 -12.09 5.02 5.36
C GLN A 102 -11.87 3.80 6.24
N TRP A 103 -11.38 2.69 5.66
CA TRP A 103 -11.07 1.49 6.43
C TRP A 103 -9.91 1.74 7.41
N LEU A 104 -8.81 2.38 6.99
CA LEU A 104 -7.68 2.71 7.86
C LEU A 104 -8.13 3.54 9.07
N ALA A 105 -8.94 4.58 8.84
CA ALA A 105 -9.47 5.42 9.92
C ALA A 105 -10.40 4.64 10.87
N ARG A 106 -11.18 3.69 10.37
CA ARG A 106 -12.00 2.79 11.21
C ARG A 106 -11.11 1.84 12.00
N ALA A 107 -10.14 1.21 11.36
CA ALA A 107 -9.23 0.26 11.99
C ALA A 107 -8.43 0.90 13.14
N GLU A 108 -7.92 2.12 12.94
CA GLU A 108 -7.24 2.88 13.98
C GLU A 108 -8.13 3.13 15.20
N LYS A 109 -9.36 3.62 14.98
CA LYS A 109 -10.31 3.86 16.08
C LYS A 109 -10.66 2.59 16.84
N VAL A 110 -10.91 1.50 16.10
CA VAL A 110 -11.33 0.20 16.65
C VAL A 110 -10.18 -0.52 17.36
N ALA A 111 -8.92 -0.30 16.96
CA ALA A 111 -7.76 -0.87 17.63
C ALA A 111 -7.58 -0.31 19.06
N PHE A 112 -8.03 0.93 19.32
CA PHE A 112 -7.85 1.64 20.59
C PHE A 112 -9.18 1.98 21.28
N ASP A 113 -10.23 1.23 21.01
CA ASP A 113 -11.57 1.49 21.57
C ASP A 113 -11.80 0.88 22.96
N SER A 114 -10.78 0.29 23.60
CA SER A 114 -10.89 -0.35 24.91
C SER A 114 -12.00 -1.42 25.01
N GLY A 115 -12.35 -2.07 23.89
CA GLY A 115 -13.36 -3.12 23.86
C GLY A 115 -14.80 -2.63 23.70
N GLU A 116 -15.03 -1.37 23.33
CA GLU A 116 -16.39 -0.81 23.14
C GLU A 116 -17.13 -1.47 21.95
N LEU A 117 -16.43 -1.77 20.85
CA LEU A 117 -17.02 -2.49 19.71
C LEU A 117 -17.19 -4.00 20.00
N ALA A 118 -18.32 -4.57 19.59
CA ALA A 118 -18.53 -6.01 19.70
C ALA A 118 -17.55 -6.81 18.79
N LEU A 119 -17.08 -7.97 19.27
CA LEU A 119 -16.05 -8.77 18.60
C LEU A 119 -16.44 -9.23 17.20
N ASP A 120 -17.71 -9.55 16.97
CA ASP A 120 -18.24 -9.92 15.65
C ASP A 120 -18.01 -8.81 14.61
N LEU A 121 -18.22 -7.55 15.00
CA LEU A 121 -17.97 -6.39 14.16
C LEU A 121 -16.47 -6.16 13.93
N VAL A 122 -15.62 -6.49 14.91
CA VAL A 122 -14.16 -6.42 14.77
C VAL A 122 -13.67 -7.46 13.76
N TYR A 123 -14.15 -8.70 13.85
CA TYR A 123 -13.84 -9.73 12.86
C TYR A 123 -14.33 -9.35 11.46
N GLY A 124 -15.52 -8.74 11.36
CA GLY A 124 -16.00 -8.15 10.12
C GLY A 124 -15.02 -7.14 9.53
N LEU A 125 -14.50 -6.23 10.37
CA LEU A 125 -13.51 -5.23 9.95
C LEU A 125 -12.17 -5.85 9.51
N ILE A 126 -11.72 -6.91 10.17
CA ILE A 126 -10.52 -7.67 9.76
C ILE A 126 -10.72 -8.28 8.36
N ILE A 127 -11.87 -8.91 8.11
CA ILE A 127 -12.21 -9.49 6.81
C ILE A 127 -12.30 -8.40 5.74
N GLU A 128 -12.90 -7.25 6.05
CA GLU A 128 -12.90 -6.08 5.15
C GLU A 128 -11.46 -5.69 4.76
N GLY A 129 -10.54 -5.62 5.73
CA GLY A 129 -9.14 -5.24 5.52
C GLY A 129 -8.33 -6.27 4.72
N GLU A 130 -8.59 -7.56 4.95
CA GLU A 130 -7.95 -8.64 4.19
C GLU A 130 -8.33 -8.60 2.71
N ASN A 131 -9.54 -8.14 2.39
CA ASN A 131 -10.07 -8.00 1.03
C ASN A 131 -9.71 -6.67 0.33
N LEU A 132 -9.00 -5.75 1.01
CA LEU A 132 -8.55 -4.52 0.39
C LEU A 132 -7.46 -4.76 -0.67
N SER A 133 -7.46 -3.91 -1.70
CA SER A 133 -6.42 -3.86 -2.73
C SER A 133 -5.08 -3.31 -2.23
N ILE A 134 -5.01 -2.87 -0.97
CA ILE A 134 -3.82 -2.28 -0.36
C ILE A 134 -3.21 -3.17 0.73
N HIS A 135 -1.94 -2.95 1.03
CA HIS A 135 -1.23 -3.62 2.10
C HIS A 135 -1.48 -2.94 3.44
N VAL A 136 -2.09 -3.66 4.38
CA VAL A 136 -2.56 -3.17 5.71
C VAL A 136 -2.21 -4.14 6.84
N GLU A 137 -1.06 -4.82 6.74
CA GLU A 137 -0.68 -5.87 7.71
C GLU A 137 -0.50 -5.33 9.13
N LYS A 138 -0.03 -4.09 9.27
CA LYS A 138 0.16 -3.45 10.58
C LYS A 138 -1.18 -3.23 11.29
N GLU A 139 -2.14 -2.69 10.57
CA GLU A 139 -3.48 -2.41 11.08
C GLU A 139 -4.24 -3.71 11.37
N LEU A 140 -4.09 -4.72 10.52
CA LEU A 140 -4.65 -6.06 10.78
C LEU A 140 -4.06 -6.70 12.04
N LYS A 141 -2.76 -6.53 12.30
CA LYS A 141 -2.13 -7.01 13.54
C LYS A 141 -2.76 -6.32 14.76
N LEU A 142 -2.89 -4.99 14.74
CA LEU A 142 -3.51 -4.23 15.83
C LEU A 142 -4.96 -4.67 16.09
N LEU A 143 -5.74 -4.90 15.03
CA LEU A 143 -7.11 -5.39 15.16
C LEU A 143 -7.16 -6.81 15.75
N ARG A 144 -6.24 -7.70 15.37
CA ARG A 144 -6.14 -9.04 15.98
C ARG A 144 -5.74 -8.96 17.44
N ASP A 145 -4.77 -8.11 17.79
CA ASP A 145 -4.37 -7.89 19.19
C ASP A 145 -5.55 -7.39 20.03
N ARG A 146 -6.39 -6.51 19.46
CA ARG A 146 -7.63 -6.04 20.10
C ARG A 146 -8.65 -7.17 20.35
N THR A 147 -8.63 -8.26 19.58
CA THR A 147 -9.57 -9.39 19.80
C THR A 147 -9.19 -10.27 20.99
N VAL A 148 -7.97 -10.12 21.52
CA VAL A 148 -7.53 -10.85 22.71
C VAL A 148 -8.12 -10.17 23.94
N LEU A 149 -8.93 -10.92 24.69
CA LEU A 149 -9.60 -10.43 25.89
C LEU A 149 -8.97 -11.03 27.13
N TYR A 150 -8.88 -10.22 28.17
CA TYR A 150 -8.36 -10.61 29.46
C TYR A 150 -9.40 -10.34 30.56
N CYS A 151 -9.10 -10.88 31.74
CA CYS A 151 -9.80 -10.61 32.98
C CYS A 151 -11.28 -11.07 32.94
N ILE A 152 -11.93 -11.04 34.09
CA ILE A 152 -13.37 -11.31 34.21
C ILE A 152 -14.23 -10.26 33.48
N CYS A 153 -13.70 -9.06 33.24
CA CYS A 153 -14.42 -8.01 32.52
C CYS A 153 -14.43 -8.20 31.00
N ARG A 154 -13.69 -9.19 30.46
CA ARG A 154 -13.63 -9.52 29.04
C ARG A 154 -13.30 -8.31 28.17
N LYS A 155 -12.27 -7.56 28.56
CA LYS A 155 -11.77 -6.38 27.82
C LYS A 155 -10.37 -6.64 27.27
N PRO A 156 -9.97 -6.00 26.16
CA PRO A 156 -8.60 -6.02 25.70
C PRO A 156 -7.68 -5.33 26.70
N TYR A 157 -6.37 -5.53 26.53
CA TYR A 157 -5.36 -4.87 27.36
C TYR A 157 -5.46 -3.34 27.23
N ASP A 158 -5.64 -2.63 28.34
CA ASP A 158 -5.88 -1.18 28.38
C ASP A 158 -4.89 -0.40 29.27
N ASN A 159 -3.66 -0.90 29.40
CA ASN A 159 -2.56 -0.32 30.21
C ASN A 159 -2.84 -0.18 31.71
N ARG A 160 -3.95 -0.73 32.22
CA ARG A 160 -4.19 -0.81 33.66
C ARG A 160 -3.25 -1.83 34.31
N ALA A 161 -3.04 -1.68 35.61
CA ALA A 161 -2.27 -2.65 36.38
C ALA A 161 -2.98 -4.02 36.35
N MET A 162 -2.23 -5.06 35.96
CA MET A 162 -2.72 -6.43 35.88
C MET A 162 -1.78 -7.40 36.58
N ILE A 163 -2.34 -8.50 37.08
CA ILE A 163 -1.62 -9.62 37.69
C ILE A 163 -2.02 -10.92 36.99
N ALA A 164 -1.05 -11.80 36.74
CA ALA A 164 -1.29 -13.13 36.18
C ALA A 164 -1.57 -14.13 37.31
N CYS A 165 -2.48 -15.07 37.08
CA CYS A 165 -2.73 -16.15 38.02
C CYS A 165 -1.71 -17.28 37.86
N ASP A 166 -1.08 -17.71 38.94
CA ASP A 166 -0.04 -18.77 38.92
C ASP A 166 -0.56 -20.18 38.56
N GLN A 167 -1.89 -20.36 38.48
CA GLN A 167 -2.49 -21.65 38.12
C GLN A 167 -2.99 -21.69 36.66
N CYS A 168 -3.57 -20.59 36.15
CA CYS A 168 -4.20 -20.58 34.83
C CYS A 168 -3.59 -19.59 33.85
N ASP A 169 -2.55 -18.84 34.26
CA ASP A 169 -1.83 -17.83 33.48
C ASP A 169 -2.71 -16.69 32.90
N GLU A 170 -3.99 -16.61 33.33
CA GLU A 170 -4.92 -15.55 32.93
C GLU A 170 -4.61 -14.24 33.68
N TRP A 171 -4.76 -13.11 33.00
CA TRP A 171 -4.44 -11.78 33.53
C TRP A 171 -5.69 -11.07 34.04
N TYR A 172 -5.58 -10.45 35.22
CA TYR A 172 -6.68 -9.76 35.88
C TYR A 172 -6.31 -8.32 36.23
N HIS A 173 -7.20 -7.37 35.93
CA HIS A 173 -7.05 -5.99 36.41
C HIS A 173 -7.18 -5.94 37.93
N PHE A 174 -6.32 -5.17 38.60
CA PHE A 174 -6.35 -5.03 40.06
C PHE A 174 -7.74 -4.57 40.54
N ASP A 175 -8.33 -3.61 39.83
CA ASP A 175 -9.68 -3.09 40.11
C ASP A 175 -10.78 -4.15 39.98
N CYS A 176 -10.63 -5.09 39.03
CA CYS A 176 -11.65 -6.13 38.79
C CYS A 176 -11.66 -7.21 39.88
N ILE A 177 -10.53 -7.42 40.57
CA ILE A 177 -10.39 -8.40 41.66
C ILE A 177 -10.29 -7.72 43.03
N ASN A 178 -10.51 -6.40 43.12
CA ASN A 178 -10.38 -5.59 44.33
C ASN A 178 -9.01 -5.73 45.04
N LEU A 179 -7.93 -5.83 44.27
CA LEU A 179 -6.59 -5.91 44.82
C LEU A 179 -6.13 -4.51 45.26
N LEU A 180 -6.25 -4.24 46.56
CA LEU A 180 -5.85 -2.98 47.20
C LEU A 180 -4.47 -3.14 47.83
N GLY A 181 -3.39 -2.77 47.13
CA GLY A 181 -2.04 -2.80 47.68
C GLY A 181 -0.96 -3.27 46.69
N PRO A 182 0.29 -3.47 47.15
CA PRO A 182 1.32 -4.08 46.33
C PRO A 182 0.90 -5.51 45.93
N PRO A 183 1.24 -5.95 44.70
CA PRO A 183 0.88 -7.28 44.24
C PRO A 183 1.57 -8.34 45.12
N PRO A 184 0.86 -9.42 45.52
CA PRO A 184 1.46 -10.52 46.24
C PRO A 184 2.45 -11.28 45.34
N GLU A 185 3.40 -11.99 45.94
CA GLU A 185 4.35 -12.85 45.19
C GLU A 185 3.66 -14.02 44.50
N THR A 186 2.54 -14.50 45.04
CA THR A 186 1.70 -15.55 44.44
C THR A 186 0.23 -15.12 44.41
N PHE A 187 -0.44 -15.36 43.30
CA PHE A 187 -1.83 -14.97 43.08
C PHE A 187 -2.65 -16.08 42.42
N PHE A 188 -3.77 -16.44 43.06
CA PHE A 188 -4.77 -17.35 42.52
C PHE A 188 -6.07 -16.60 42.24
N CYS A 189 -6.60 -16.72 41.02
CA CYS A 189 -7.81 -16.03 40.62
C CYS A 189 -9.07 -16.62 41.28
N PRO A 190 -10.20 -15.90 41.30
CA PRO A 190 -11.45 -16.40 41.89
C PRO A 190 -11.97 -17.72 41.29
N ALA A 191 -11.64 -18.02 40.03
CA ALA A 191 -12.02 -19.28 39.39
C ALA A 191 -11.14 -20.47 39.86
N CYS A 192 -9.88 -20.18 40.16
CA CYS A 192 -8.87 -21.14 40.64
C CYS A 192 -8.99 -21.40 42.15
N CYS A 193 -9.36 -20.39 42.92
CA CYS A 193 -9.61 -20.47 44.35
C CYS A 193 -10.98 -19.84 44.72
N PRO A 194 -12.10 -20.57 44.52
CA PRO A 194 -13.46 -20.05 44.71
C PRO A 194 -13.88 -19.84 46.17
N ASN A 195 -13.05 -20.19 47.16
CA ASN A 195 -13.41 -20.14 48.58
C ASN A 195 -13.29 -18.76 49.25
N ASN A 196 -12.82 -17.72 48.56
CA ASN A 196 -12.59 -16.39 49.14
C ASN A 196 -13.82 -15.47 49.04
N GLY A 197 -15.00 -15.98 49.39
CA GLY A 197 -16.24 -15.22 49.37
C GLY A 197 -16.31 -14.12 50.44
N GLU A 198 -15.76 -14.33 51.64
CA GLU A 198 -16.03 -13.43 52.79
C GLU A 198 -14.90 -13.29 53.82
N GLU A 199 -13.73 -13.91 53.64
CA GLU A 199 -12.67 -13.87 54.67
C GLU A 199 -11.34 -13.38 54.11
N SER A 200 -11.06 -12.10 54.40
CA SER A 200 -9.75 -11.57 54.72
C SER A 200 -8.59 -12.01 53.83
N ILE A 201 -8.24 -11.14 52.86
CA ILE A 201 -6.88 -11.05 52.33
C ILE A 201 -5.96 -10.61 53.49
N LEU A 202 -5.60 -11.51 54.42
CA LEU A 202 -4.47 -11.34 55.34
C LEU A 202 -3.92 -12.69 55.85
N LEU A 203 -2.75 -13.05 55.29
CA LEU A 203 -1.56 -13.65 55.92
C LEU A 203 -1.60 -15.09 56.48
N PRO A 204 -0.42 -15.72 56.58
CA PRO A 204 0.22 -15.70 57.90
C PRO A 204 1.62 -15.08 57.92
N ARG A 205 1.88 -14.38 59.02
CA ARG A 205 3.20 -13.90 59.46
C ARG A 205 4.11 -15.09 59.75
N SER A 206 5.37 -14.99 59.34
CA SER A 206 6.48 -15.53 60.11
C SER A 206 7.60 -14.49 60.12
N ASP A 207 7.85 -13.93 61.31
CA ASP A 207 8.98 -13.05 61.60
C ASP A 207 10.32 -13.74 61.30
N ARG A 208 11.22 -13.02 60.63
CA ARG A 208 12.67 -12.95 60.92
C ARG A 208 13.32 -11.83 60.10
N ASP A 209 13.93 -10.90 60.83
CA ASP A 209 14.71 -9.74 60.38
C ASP A 209 15.93 -10.10 59.50
N GLU A 210 16.23 -9.27 58.48
CA GLU A 210 17.43 -8.38 58.40
C GLU A 210 17.74 -7.95 56.94
N ASP A 211 17.70 -6.62 56.75
CA ASP A 211 18.60 -5.76 55.98
C ASP A 211 18.78 -5.76 54.43
N ARG A 212 18.34 -4.62 53.86
CA ARG A 212 19.09 -3.68 52.96
C ARG A 212 18.70 -3.63 51.46
N PRO A 213 18.64 -2.43 50.82
CA PRO A 213 17.69 -2.14 49.76
C PRO A 213 18.27 -2.30 48.36
N SER A 214 17.42 -2.55 47.37
CA SER A 214 17.70 -2.22 45.98
C SER A 214 16.43 -1.92 45.18
N THR A 215 16.49 -0.74 44.60
CA THR A 215 15.57 -0.09 43.67
C THR A 215 15.23 -0.97 42.46
N GLY A 216 13.96 -1.00 42.05
CA GLY A 216 13.58 -1.51 40.72
C GLY A 216 12.16 -2.03 40.60
N ALA A 217 11.15 -1.18 40.80
CA ALA A 217 9.77 -1.52 40.40
C ALA A 217 9.64 -1.36 38.88
N GLY A 218 9.75 -2.48 38.16
CA GLY A 218 9.40 -2.57 36.74
C GLY A 218 7.91 -2.86 36.58
N ALA A 219 7.21 -2.10 35.74
CA ALA A 219 5.83 -2.35 35.38
C ALA A 219 5.71 -3.72 34.66
N HIS A 220 4.99 -4.66 35.26
CA HIS A 220 4.70 -5.97 34.68
C HIS A 220 3.72 -5.78 33.51
N THR A 221 4.26 -5.86 32.29
CA THR A 221 3.49 -5.75 31.04
C THR A 221 3.36 -7.17 30.45
N PRO A 222 2.20 -7.57 29.91
CA PRO A 222 2.09 -8.84 29.18
C PRO A 222 3.04 -8.87 27.96
N PRO A 223 3.53 -10.05 27.54
CA PRO A 223 4.57 -10.13 26.51
C PRO A 223 4.06 -9.61 25.15
N ALA A 224 4.77 -8.63 24.60
CA ALA A 224 4.57 -8.13 23.24
C ALA A 224 5.43 -8.91 22.23
N CYS A 225 4.82 -9.33 21.12
CA CYS A 225 5.48 -10.03 20.02
C CYS A 225 6.15 -9.03 19.06
N CYS A 226 7.49 -8.96 19.09
CA CYS A 226 8.30 -8.05 18.25
C CYS A 226 9.22 -8.82 17.30
N GLY A 227 9.06 -8.58 16.00
CA GLY A 227 10.01 -8.96 14.96
C GLY A 227 11.06 -7.88 14.74
N GLU A 228 12.24 -8.28 14.29
CA GLU A 228 13.36 -7.40 13.96
C GLU A 228 13.39 -7.12 12.45
N SER A 229 13.72 -5.88 12.08
CA SER A 229 14.03 -5.48 10.71
C SER A 229 15.36 -4.73 10.64
N GLU A 230 15.99 -4.93 9.49
CA GLU A 230 17.36 -4.68 9.08
C GLU A 230 17.84 -3.21 9.12
N SER A 231 19.17 -3.08 9.22
CA SER A 231 19.95 -1.86 9.12
C SER A 231 20.27 -1.46 7.67
N VAL A 232 20.30 -0.15 7.46
CA VAL A 232 20.61 0.60 6.23
C VAL A 232 22.12 0.61 5.93
N ALA A 233 22.49 0.56 4.63
CA ALA A 233 23.77 1.09 4.15
C ALA A 233 23.59 1.94 2.89
N ALA A 234 24.17 3.13 2.94
CA ALA A 234 24.15 4.17 1.91
C ALA A 234 25.13 3.87 0.77
N ASN A 235 24.81 4.35 -0.44
CA ASN A 235 25.82 4.63 -1.46
C ASN A 235 25.50 5.92 -2.23
N LYS A 236 26.55 6.71 -2.42
CA LYS A 236 26.65 8.03 -3.04
C LYS A 236 27.09 7.84 -4.50
N CYS A 237 26.57 8.60 -5.46
CA CYS A 237 27.33 9.58 -6.26
C CYS A 237 26.61 10.04 -7.56
N GLU A 238 26.67 11.37 -7.75
CA GLU A 238 27.00 12.11 -8.98
C GLU A 238 26.05 12.39 -10.15
N LYS A 239 26.21 13.65 -10.60
CA LYS A 239 25.57 14.41 -11.68
C LYS A 239 25.82 13.81 -13.07
N SER A 240 24.87 14.01 -13.99
CA SER A 240 25.18 14.69 -15.27
C SER A 240 23.92 15.17 -15.99
N ARG A 241 24.05 16.37 -16.58
CA ARG A 241 23.08 17.07 -17.42
C ARG A 241 23.06 16.51 -18.85
N GLU A 242 21.88 16.64 -19.46
CA GLU A 242 21.64 16.97 -20.87
C GLU A 242 22.47 16.26 -21.94
N LYS A 243 21.88 15.24 -22.58
CA LYS A 243 22.10 14.96 -24.00
C LYS A 243 20.96 14.14 -24.62
N SER A 244 20.53 14.59 -25.80
CA SER A 244 19.92 13.83 -26.91
C SER A 244 18.41 13.50 -26.91
N LYS A 245 17.60 14.51 -27.27
CA LYS A 245 16.18 14.40 -27.69
C LYS A 245 15.94 13.56 -28.97
N SER A 246 17.00 13.02 -29.60
CA SER A 246 16.91 12.19 -30.82
C SER A 246 16.88 10.68 -30.56
N GLN A 247 17.29 10.22 -29.37
CA GLN A 247 17.32 8.79 -29.01
C GLN A 247 15.94 8.27 -28.58
N VAL A 248 15.04 9.15 -28.14
CA VAL A 248 13.72 8.83 -27.55
C VAL A 248 12.74 8.17 -28.54
N ARG A 249 12.93 8.36 -29.85
CA ARG A 249 11.98 7.88 -30.89
C ARG A 249 12.03 6.38 -31.17
N VAL A 250 13.19 5.74 -31.00
CA VAL A 250 13.35 4.31 -31.27
C VAL A 250 12.80 3.46 -30.10
N ASP A 251 12.71 4.04 -28.90
CA ASP A 251 12.20 3.35 -27.71
C ASP A 251 10.68 3.40 -27.57
N LEU A 252 10.02 4.49 -27.95
CA LEU A 252 8.55 4.62 -27.84
C LEU A 252 7.78 3.60 -28.68
N VAL A 253 8.25 3.32 -29.90
CA VAL A 253 7.62 2.32 -30.78
C VAL A 253 7.95 0.90 -30.32
N LYS A 254 9.03 0.68 -29.56
CA LYS A 254 9.34 -0.62 -28.93
C LYS A 254 8.50 -0.85 -27.68
N LEU A 255 8.31 0.19 -26.85
CA LEU A 255 7.45 0.18 -25.67
C LEU A 255 5.99 -0.13 -26.02
N LEU A 256 5.49 0.38 -27.15
CA LEU A 256 4.15 0.08 -27.66
C LEU A 256 4.07 -1.25 -28.44
N ARG A 257 5.19 -1.79 -28.94
CA ARG A 257 5.25 -3.07 -29.69
C ARG A 257 5.20 -4.30 -28.80
N CYS A 258 5.64 -4.22 -27.54
CA CYS A 258 5.56 -5.33 -26.60
C CYS A 258 4.11 -5.65 -26.17
N ASP A 259 3.14 -4.81 -26.51
CA ASP A 259 1.73 -4.95 -26.12
C ASP A 259 0.83 -5.52 -27.24
N SER A 260 1.36 -5.79 -28.45
CA SER A 260 0.57 -6.45 -29.51
C SER A 260 1.04 -7.89 -29.70
N GLU A 261 0.27 -8.86 -29.21
CA GLU A 261 0.31 -10.25 -29.71
C GLU A 261 -0.25 -10.29 -31.15
N ILE A 262 0.47 -9.66 -32.09
CA ILE A 262 0.16 -9.73 -33.52
C ILE A 262 1.45 -10.09 -34.24
N ASP A 263 1.32 -11.18 -34.99
CA ASP A 263 2.35 -12.01 -35.61
C ASP A 263 3.53 -11.25 -36.25
N SER A 264 4.74 -11.69 -35.89
CA SER A 264 6.04 -11.03 -36.13
C SER A 264 6.61 -11.30 -37.53
N SER A 265 5.80 -11.73 -38.49
CA SER A 265 6.30 -12.29 -39.75
C SER A 265 6.36 -11.29 -40.93
N SER A 266 5.68 -10.13 -40.87
CA SER A 266 5.55 -9.22 -42.03
C SER A 266 6.51 -8.02 -42.10
N TRP A 267 7.31 -7.72 -41.07
CA TRP A 267 7.98 -6.40 -40.96
C TRP A 267 9.46 -6.33 -41.37
N ARG A 268 10.07 -7.43 -41.84
CA ARG A 268 11.49 -7.38 -42.31
C ARG A 268 11.72 -6.66 -43.65
N ARG A 269 10.69 -6.22 -44.37
CA ARG A 269 10.85 -5.73 -45.77
C ARG A 269 10.75 -4.23 -46.02
N VAL A 270 10.57 -3.37 -45.02
CA VAL A 270 10.31 -1.93 -45.29
C VAL A 270 11.51 -1.00 -44.99
N LEU A 271 12.64 -1.51 -44.47
CA LEU A 271 13.80 -0.68 -44.13
C LEU A 271 14.84 -0.47 -45.25
N HIS A 272 14.63 -0.98 -46.47
CA HIS A 272 15.57 -0.75 -47.59
C HIS A 272 14.88 -0.38 -48.91
N ARG A 273 14.27 0.79 -48.96
CA ARG A 273 14.06 1.60 -50.19
C ARG A 273 14.08 3.07 -49.75
N THR A 274 14.87 4.01 -50.25
CA THR A 274 15.84 4.12 -51.35
C THR A 274 16.50 5.50 -51.19
N ALA A 275 17.76 5.66 -51.59
CA ALA A 275 18.23 6.90 -52.23
C ALA A 275 19.52 6.62 -53.04
N ARG A 276 19.38 6.12 -54.28
CA ARG A 276 20.44 6.30 -55.29
C ARG A 276 20.32 7.72 -55.81
N ARG A 277 21.40 8.49 -55.74
CA ARG A 277 21.51 9.85 -56.29
C ARG A 277 21.47 9.81 -57.83
N PRO A 278 20.85 10.79 -58.50
CA PRO A 278 21.08 11.03 -59.92
C PRO A 278 22.53 11.49 -60.16
N SER A 279 23.14 10.94 -61.20
CA SER A 279 24.48 11.24 -61.71
C SER A 279 24.56 12.66 -62.29
N ASN A 280 25.54 13.45 -61.84
CA ASN A 280 25.97 14.65 -62.53
C ASN A 280 26.78 14.26 -63.77
N PHE A 281 26.34 14.70 -64.93
CA PHE A 281 27.10 14.73 -66.18
C PHE A 281 27.96 16.01 -66.18
N VAL A 282 29.28 15.88 -66.17
CA VAL A 282 30.22 16.90 -66.65
C VAL A 282 31.22 16.16 -67.52
N GLY A 283 31.18 16.46 -68.82
CA GLY A 283 32.12 15.95 -69.81
C GLY A 283 33.46 16.68 -69.71
N LEU A 284 34.53 15.91 -69.90
CA LEU A 284 35.88 16.39 -70.21
C LEU A 284 36.03 16.38 -71.73
N LEU A 285 36.28 17.56 -72.32
CA LEU A 285 37.25 17.82 -73.40
C LEU A 285 37.46 19.33 -73.51
#